data_AF-A0A7S2XHZ2-F1
#
_entry.id   AF-A0A7S2XHZ2-F1
#
_cell.length_a   1.000
_cell.length_b   1.000
_cell.length_c   1.000
_cell.angle_alpha   90.00
_cell.angle_beta   90.00
_cell.angle_gamma   90.00
#
_symmetry.space_group_name_H-M   'P 1'
#
loop_
_entity.id
_entity.type
_entity.pdbx_description
1 polymer ?
#
loop_
_entity_poly.entity_id
_entity_poly.type
_entity_poly.pdbx_seq_one_letter_code
_entity_poly.pdbx_strand_id
1 'polypeptide(L)'
;IFHVAGAASGNARSNKIVMCAMVGAPSRAGSVMAAVTVLLLTTLSSVGAGILPMQLTINQRQTECIYEKFEQDDHVTLSVFVTSGAELRGTAVLEGPVAPHGVEGGKDLYDAEQKFNSGTRFGDRSKTLSVEEVVDFEHLAEDDDFDDDDEVHTPNFSEEELSKMDPKARRVHETKAKMAAKRKALKRRGATKKATGEGEPFQHTELISIPGWYRACVRGSWYQITAEVEMRKASELGFDDKTGHVTSYQSREIMDEDIEMEKIEKAEGIKDEDFKTIKEQIATLRRTLGEISRNQVNERHRLVIHSATNEHSHSR
;
A
#
# COMPACT_ATOMS: atom_id res chain seq x y z
N ILE A 1 -21.13 -7.06 4.17
CA ILE A 1 -21.45 -8.08 5.21
C ILE A 1 -20.18 -8.89 5.41
N PHE A 2 -19.42 -8.66 6.48
CA PHE A 2 -18.15 -9.33 6.73
C PHE A 2 -18.35 -10.44 7.77
N HIS A 3 -18.06 -11.68 7.38
CA HIS A 3 -17.93 -12.80 8.30
C HIS A 3 -16.45 -13.01 8.61
N VAL A 4 -16.01 -12.45 9.75
CA VAL A 4 -14.79 -12.89 10.42
C VAL A 4 -15.19 -14.12 11.24
N ALA A 5 -14.66 -15.30 10.90
CA ALA A 5 -14.82 -16.50 11.73
C ALA A 5 -13.87 -16.42 12.94
N GLY A 6 -14.17 -15.50 13.87
CA GLY A 6 -13.46 -15.33 15.14
C GLY A 6 -14.33 -15.79 16.31
N ALA A 7 -13.76 -16.62 17.18
CA ALA A 7 -14.41 -17.13 18.38
C ALA A 7 -14.87 -15.98 19.31
N ALA A 8 -16.10 -16.10 19.82
CA ALA A 8 -16.82 -15.08 20.55
C ALA A 8 -16.28 -14.81 21.97
N SER A 9 -16.19 -13.52 22.33
CA SER A 9 -16.27 -13.04 23.71
C SER A 9 -16.52 -11.52 23.72
N GLY A 10 -17.52 -11.07 24.50
CA GLY A 10 -17.53 -9.72 25.08
C GLY A 10 -18.61 -8.75 24.61
N ASN A 11 -19.64 -8.60 25.45
CA ASN A 11 -20.67 -7.56 25.44
C ASN A 11 -20.09 -6.13 25.57
N ALA A 12 -20.54 -5.17 24.74
CA ALA A 12 -20.45 -3.75 25.06
C ALA A 12 -21.69 -2.98 24.56
N ARG A 13 -22.44 -2.41 25.51
CA ARG A 13 -23.57 -1.50 25.26
C ARG A 13 -23.03 -0.11 24.93
N SER A 14 -23.45 0.47 23.80
CA SER A 14 -23.16 1.85 23.43
C SER A 14 -24.29 2.78 23.90
N ASN A 15 -23.98 3.68 24.83
CA ASN A 15 -24.84 4.79 25.21
C ASN A 15 -24.64 5.93 24.19
N LYS A 16 -25.68 6.24 23.40
CA LYS A 16 -25.71 7.47 22.58
C LYS A 16 -26.12 8.64 23.46
N ILE A 17 -25.20 9.58 23.68
CA ILE A 17 -25.50 10.91 24.22
C ILE A 17 -25.88 11.80 23.04
N VAL A 18 -27.14 12.21 22.98
CA VAL A 18 -27.64 13.23 22.05
C VAL A 18 -27.53 14.58 22.76
N MET A 19 -26.54 15.40 22.39
CA MET A 19 -26.50 16.81 22.78
C MET A 19 -27.30 17.64 21.77
N CYS A 20 -28.48 18.10 22.17
CA CYS A 20 -29.20 19.16 21.47
C CYS A 20 -28.64 20.52 21.88
N ALA A 21 -27.87 21.17 21.00
CA ALA A 21 -27.53 22.58 21.15
C ALA A 21 -28.72 23.44 20.68
N MET A 22 -29.31 24.24 21.58
CA MET A 22 -30.31 25.23 21.22
C MET A 22 -29.62 26.48 20.66
N VAL A 23 -29.88 26.78 19.38
CA VAL A 23 -29.37 27.99 18.71
C VAL A 23 -30.37 29.13 18.90
N GLY A 24 -29.94 30.19 19.59
CA GLY A 24 -30.69 31.44 19.74
C GLY A 24 -30.68 32.29 18.46
N ALA A 25 -31.78 33.02 18.22
CA ALA A 25 -31.99 33.81 17.02
C ALA A 25 -30.98 34.98 16.87
N PRO A 26 -30.29 35.12 15.72
CA PRO A 26 -29.35 36.21 15.51
C PRO A 26 -30.04 37.51 15.03
N SER A 27 -29.52 38.64 15.50
CA SER A 27 -29.91 40.00 15.08
C SER A 27 -29.29 40.37 13.72
N ARG A 28 -30.00 41.20 12.97
CA ARG A 28 -29.97 41.30 11.50
C ARG A 28 -28.80 42.05 10.83
N ALA A 29 -27.68 42.32 11.51
CA ALA A 29 -26.64 43.20 10.93
C ALA A 29 -25.18 42.71 11.01
N GLY A 30 -24.90 41.50 11.51
CA GLY A 30 -23.53 40.96 11.61
C GLY A 30 -23.38 39.51 11.11
N SER A 31 -24.34 39.01 10.34
CA SER A 31 -24.61 37.57 10.21
C SER A 31 -23.84 36.83 9.10
N VAL A 32 -23.09 37.51 8.23
CA VAL A 32 -22.40 36.83 7.11
C VAL A 32 -21.07 36.22 7.55
N MET A 33 -20.28 36.92 8.39
CA MET A 33 -19.01 36.40 8.89
C MET A 33 -19.16 35.20 9.83
N ALA A 34 -20.20 35.19 10.68
CA ALA A 34 -20.43 34.09 11.63
C ALA A 34 -20.88 32.79 10.94
N ALA A 35 -21.57 32.87 9.80
CA ALA A 35 -21.99 31.70 9.03
C ALA A 35 -20.79 30.99 8.38
N VAL A 36 -19.79 31.75 7.89
CA VAL A 36 -18.55 31.20 7.31
C VAL A 36 -17.69 30.51 8.37
N THR A 37 -17.62 31.05 9.60
CA THR A 37 -16.84 30.42 10.69
C THR A 37 -17.45 29.10 11.17
N VAL A 38 -18.78 28.98 11.18
CA VAL A 38 -19.47 27.74 11.58
C VAL A 38 -19.34 26.65 10.51
N LEU A 39 -19.35 27.00 9.22
CA LEU A 39 -19.15 26.03 8.12
C LEU A 39 -17.72 25.45 8.09
N LEU A 40 -16.72 26.27 8.43
CA LEU A 40 -15.32 25.85 8.54
C LEU A 40 -15.06 24.94 9.75
N LEU A 41 -15.78 25.11 10.87
CA LEU A 41 -15.58 24.25 12.05
C LEU A 41 -16.27 22.88 11.92
N THR A 42 -17.37 22.77 11.18
CA THR A 42 -18.07 21.48 10.99
C THR A 42 -17.41 20.56 9.95
N THR A 43 -16.58 21.10 9.05
CA THR A 43 -15.85 20.29 8.04
C THR A 43 -14.58 19.65 8.59
N LEU A 44 -14.02 20.13 9.72
CA LEU A 44 -12.85 19.50 10.34
C LEU A 44 -13.16 18.27 11.20
N SER A 45 -14.43 18.03 11.56
CA SER A 45 -14.79 16.95 12.49
C SER A 45 -15.28 15.66 11.83
N SER A 46 -15.44 15.65 10.50
CA SER A 46 -15.63 14.42 9.73
C SER A 46 -14.32 14.04 9.03
N VAL A 47 -13.25 13.84 9.80
CA VAL A 47 -12.18 12.96 9.31
C VAL A 47 -12.87 11.61 9.17
N GLY A 48 -13.15 11.21 7.92
CA GLY A 48 -13.81 9.95 7.62
C GLY A 48 -13.14 8.83 8.40
N ALA A 49 -13.90 7.83 8.81
CA ALA A 49 -13.32 6.57 9.25
C ALA A 49 -12.60 5.97 8.04
N GLY A 50 -11.39 6.46 7.75
CA GLY A 50 -10.54 5.98 6.70
C GLY A 50 -10.45 4.47 6.87
N ILE A 51 -10.67 3.75 5.78
CA ILE A 51 -10.57 2.29 5.77
C ILE A 51 -9.14 1.97 6.16
N LEU A 52 -8.94 1.65 7.45
CA LEU A 52 -7.65 1.23 7.95
C LEU A 52 -7.30 -0.08 7.25
N PRO A 53 -6.06 -0.22 6.75
CA PRO A 53 -5.64 -1.46 6.14
C PRO A 53 -5.86 -2.61 7.14
N MET A 54 -6.35 -3.74 6.64
CA MET A 54 -6.65 -4.88 7.49
C MET A 54 -5.33 -5.48 7.97
N GLN A 55 -5.11 -5.45 9.29
CA GLN A 55 -3.97 -6.12 9.91
C GLN A 55 -4.31 -7.58 10.18
N LEU A 56 -3.52 -8.48 9.60
CA LEU A 56 -3.65 -9.92 9.75
C LEU A 56 -2.41 -10.48 10.44
N THR A 57 -2.62 -11.22 11.52
CA THR A 57 -1.56 -12.00 12.17
C THR A 57 -1.53 -13.41 11.57
N ILE A 58 -0.49 -13.72 10.82
CA ILE A 58 -0.30 -14.99 10.12
C ILE A 58 0.68 -15.85 10.92
N ASN A 59 0.23 -16.99 11.45
CA ASN A 59 1.10 -17.91 12.18
C ASN A 59 2.10 -18.63 11.26
N GLN A 60 3.08 -19.30 11.87
CA GLN A 60 4.11 -20.06 11.16
C GLN A 60 3.50 -21.04 10.14
N ARG A 61 3.93 -20.93 8.88
CA ARG A 61 3.47 -21.77 7.75
C ARG A 61 1.96 -21.77 7.53
N GLN A 62 1.22 -20.82 8.11
CA GLN A 62 -0.19 -20.63 7.84
C GLN A 62 -0.37 -19.62 6.70
N THR A 63 -1.60 -19.59 6.17
CA THR A 63 -1.99 -18.68 5.11
C THR A 63 -3.29 -18.03 5.53
N GLU A 64 -3.30 -16.70 5.59
CA GLU A 64 -4.50 -15.91 5.84
C GLU A 64 -4.92 -15.23 4.54
N CYS A 65 -6.22 -15.17 4.26
CA CYS A 65 -6.75 -14.66 3.00
C CYS A 65 -7.90 -13.67 3.23
N ILE A 66 -7.95 -12.64 2.40
CA ILE A 66 -9.11 -11.77 2.22
C ILE A 66 -9.78 -12.09 0.88
N TYR A 67 -11.10 -11.93 0.83
CA TYR A 67 -11.92 -12.25 -0.33
C TYR A 67 -12.64 -11.01 -0.82
N GLU A 68 -12.66 -10.83 -2.13
CA GLU A 68 -13.32 -9.69 -2.73
C GLU A 68 -13.92 -10.04 -4.10
N LYS A 69 -15.04 -9.43 -4.44
CA LYS A 69 -15.81 -9.74 -5.66
C LYS A 69 -15.50 -8.74 -6.77
N PHE A 70 -15.14 -9.23 -7.94
CA PHE A 70 -14.77 -8.41 -9.11
C PHE A 70 -15.68 -8.62 -10.31
N GLU A 71 -15.79 -7.56 -11.11
CA GLU A 71 -16.41 -7.56 -12.43
C GLU A 71 -15.39 -7.91 -13.52
N GLN A 72 -15.88 -8.18 -14.72
CA GLN A 72 -15.02 -8.46 -15.87
C GLN A 72 -14.35 -7.16 -16.32
N ASP A 73 -13.10 -7.24 -16.77
CA ASP A 73 -12.29 -6.13 -17.27
C ASP A 73 -12.02 -5.03 -16.22
N ASP A 74 -12.20 -5.34 -14.93
CA ASP A 74 -11.82 -4.49 -13.82
C ASP A 74 -10.33 -4.67 -13.46
N HIS A 75 -9.67 -3.64 -12.93
CA HIS A 75 -8.30 -3.77 -12.44
C HIS A 75 -8.32 -4.00 -10.93
N VAL A 76 -7.57 -4.99 -10.46
CA VAL A 76 -7.36 -5.26 -9.04
C VAL A 76 -5.95 -4.85 -8.65
N THR A 77 -5.78 -4.21 -7.50
CA THR A 77 -4.46 -4.01 -6.89
C THR A 77 -4.38 -4.66 -5.52
N LEU A 78 -3.44 -5.58 -5.36
CA LEU A 78 -3.06 -6.15 -4.07
C LEU A 78 -1.95 -5.28 -3.46
N SER A 79 -2.15 -4.81 -2.23
CA SER A 79 -1.18 -4.09 -1.41
C SER A 79 -0.86 -4.91 -0.16
N VAL A 80 0.41 -5.20 0.09
CA VAL A 80 0.88 -5.98 1.25
C VAL A 80 2.06 -5.28 1.92
N PHE A 81 1.99 -5.10 3.23
CA PHE A 81 3.10 -4.57 4.03
C PHE A 81 3.28 -5.39 5.31
N VAL A 82 4.47 -5.97 5.52
CA VAL A 82 4.74 -6.79 6.73
C VAL A 82 5.13 -5.85 7.87
N THR A 83 4.26 -5.71 8.86
CA THR A 83 4.42 -4.78 9.98
C THR A 83 5.15 -5.38 11.17
N SER A 84 5.15 -6.70 11.34
CA SER A 84 5.94 -7.31 12.43
C SER A 84 6.18 -8.79 12.16
N GLY A 85 7.11 -9.38 12.89
CA GLY A 85 7.44 -10.79 12.78
C GLY A 85 8.91 -11.02 13.10
N ALA A 86 9.29 -12.30 13.23
CA ALA A 86 10.70 -12.63 13.43
C ALA A 86 11.55 -12.48 12.15
N GLU A 87 10.87 -12.51 11.01
CA GLU A 87 11.36 -12.16 9.68
C GLU A 87 10.35 -11.18 9.09
N LEU A 88 10.81 -10.15 8.39
CA LEU A 88 9.93 -9.20 7.69
C LEU A 88 9.63 -9.69 6.27
N ARG A 89 9.31 -10.98 6.17
CA ARG A 89 9.20 -11.70 4.90
C ARG A 89 7.96 -12.58 4.86
N GLY A 90 7.29 -12.57 3.72
CA GLY A 90 6.11 -13.40 3.45
C GLY A 90 5.98 -13.72 1.96
N THR A 91 4.94 -14.47 1.61
CA THR A 91 4.57 -14.69 0.21
C THR A 91 3.15 -14.18 -0.01
N ALA A 92 3.01 -13.15 -0.84
CA ALA A 92 1.73 -12.62 -1.26
C ALA A 92 1.22 -13.44 -2.46
N VAL A 93 -0.05 -13.86 -2.40
CA VAL A 93 -0.68 -14.66 -3.44
C VAL A 93 -2.00 -14.02 -3.83
N LEU A 94 -2.22 -13.76 -5.12
CA LEU A 94 -3.48 -13.28 -5.67
C LEU A 94 -4.04 -14.35 -6.62
N GLU A 95 -5.20 -14.92 -6.30
CA GLU A 95 -5.79 -16.01 -7.07
C GLU A 95 -7.29 -15.83 -7.32
N GLY A 96 -7.77 -16.31 -8.46
CA GLY A 96 -9.19 -16.45 -8.70
C GLY A 96 -9.57 -16.73 -10.16
N PRO A 97 -10.89 -16.81 -10.46
CA PRO A 97 -11.98 -16.72 -9.50
C PRO A 97 -12.12 -18.00 -8.64
N VAL A 98 -12.23 -17.82 -7.33
CA VAL A 98 -12.50 -18.85 -6.30
C VAL A 98 -13.97 -19.26 -6.29
N ALA A 99 -14.87 -18.34 -6.63
CA ALA A 99 -16.30 -18.61 -6.79
C ALA A 99 -16.91 -17.78 -7.93
N PRO A 100 -18.00 -18.23 -8.56
CA PRO A 100 -18.72 -17.45 -9.56
C PRO A 100 -19.24 -16.12 -8.99
N HIS A 101 -19.38 -15.11 -9.86
CA HIS A 101 -19.83 -13.76 -9.46
C HIS A 101 -21.21 -13.74 -8.78
N GLY A 102 -22.12 -14.67 -9.11
CA GLY A 102 -23.47 -14.72 -8.53
C GLY A 102 -23.55 -15.24 -7.09
N VAL A 103 -22.43 -15.66 -6.48
CA VAL A 103 -22.42 -16.13 -5.08
C VAL A 103 -22.47 -14.93 -4.13
N GLU A 104 -23.43 -14.91 -3.20
CA GLU A 104 -23.57 -13.85 -2.18
C GLU A 104 -23.46 -14.38 -0.75
N GLY A 105 -23.72 -15.69 -0.54
CA GLY A 105 -23.71 -16.32 0.78
C GLY A 105 -22.32 -16.80 1.21
N GLY A 106 -21.94 -16.53 2.46
CA GLY A 106 -20.66 -16.98 3.02
C GLY A 106 -20.49 -18.51 3.02
N LYS A 107 -21.58 -19.27 3.20
CA LYS A 107 -21.56 -20.73 3.11
C LYS A 107 -21.23 -21.20 1.69
N ASP A 108 -21.86 -20.62 0.68
CA ASP A 108 -21.65 -20.97 -0.71
C ASP A 108 -20.24 -20.58 -1.19
N LEU A 109 -19.72 -19.44 -0.69
CA LEU A 109 -18.34 -19.02 -0.92
C LEU A 109 -17.35 -20.02 -0.29
N TYR A 110 -17.59 -20.46 0.94
CA TYR A 110 -16.78 -21.49 1.60
C TYR A 110 -16.81 -22.83 0.83
N ASP A 111 -17.98 -23.28 0.41
CA ASP A 111 -18.12 -24.52 -0.37
C ASP A 111 -17.40 -24.42 -1.74
N ALA A 112 -17.45 -23.25 -2.38
CA ALA A 112 -16.70 -22.98 -3.61
C ALA A 112 -15.19 -22.94 -3.37
N GLU A 113 -14.74 -22.38 -2.25
CA GLU A 113 -13.34 -22.36 -1.83
C GLU A 113 -12.78 -23.77 -1.62
N GLN A 114 -13.53 -24.66 -0.94
CA GLN A 114 -13.11 -26.06 -0.77
C GLN A 114 -12.94 -26.77 -2.12
N LYS A 115 -13.81 -26.50 -3.09
CA LYS A 115 -13.67 -27.00 -4.46
C LYS A 115 -12.45 -26.39 -5.16
N PHE A 116 -12.20 -25.09 -4.96
CA PHE A 116 -11.01 -24.43 -5.48
C PHE A 116 -9.72 -25.03 -4.93
N ASN A 117 -9.66 -25.27 -3.62
CA ASN A 117 -8.50 -25.87 -2.96
C ASN A 117 -8.24 -27.33 -3.38
N SER A 118 -9.28 -28.07 -3.79
CA SER A 118 -9.11 -29.41 -4.37
C SER A 118 -8.67 -29.41 -5.85
N GLY A 119 -8.47 -28.24 -6.45
CA GLY A 119 -7.99 -28.07 -7.83
C GLY A 119 -9.09 -27.86 -8.87
N THR A 120 -10.35 -27.80 -8.45
CA THR A 120 -11.46 -27.45 -9.34
C THR A 120 -11.42 -25.95 -9.62
N ARG A 121 -11.29 -25.53 -10.88
CA ARG A 121 -11.24 -24.12 -11.27
C ARG A 121 -12.57 -23.70 -11.91
N PHE A 122 -12.99 -22.47 -11.65
CA PHE A 122 -14.16 -21.87 -12.29
C PHE A 122 -13.72 -21.13 -13.57
N GLY A 123 -14.46 -21.34 -14.66
CA GLY A 123 -14.17 -20.72 -15.95
C GLY A 123 -13.03 -21.40 -16.73
N ASP A 124 -12.50 -20.68 -17.71
CA ASP A 124 -11.40 -21.14 -18.54
C ASP A 124 -10.07 -21.06 -17.78
N ARG A 125 -9.35 -22.19 -17.65
CA ARG A 125 -8.07 -22.28 -16.92
C ARG A 125 -7.00 -21.37 -17.50
N SER A 126 -7.05 -21.03 -18.79
CA SER A 126 -6.09 -20.07 -19.36
C SER A 126 -6.33 -18.62 -18.95
N LYS A 127 -7.48 -18.33 -18.34
CA LYS A 127 -7.89 -16.97 -17.92
C LYS A 127 -8.02 -16.82 -16.41
N THR A 128 -7.69 -17.86 -15.64
CA THR A 128 -7.65 -17.78 -14.17
C THR A 128 -6.40 -17.02 -13.75
N LEU A 129 -6.55 -16.12 -12.78
CA LEU A 129 -5.44 -15.38 -12.18
C LEU A 129 -4.78 -16.24 -11.10
N SER A 130 -3.45 -16.32 -11.13
CA SER A 130 -2.64 -16.92 -10.07
C SER A 130 -1.27 -16.25 -10.10
N VAL A 131 -1.08 -15.32 -9.18
CA VAL A 131 0.17 -14.58 -8.97
C VAL A 131 0.70 -14.95 -7.60
N GLU A 132 1.96 -15.34 -7.52
CA GLU A 132 2.67 -15.63 -6.28
C GLU A 132 3.97 -14.84 -6.25
N GLU A 133 4.11 -13.96 -5.27
CA GLU A 133 5.28 -13.10 -5.12
C GLU A 133 5.83 -13.14 -3.70
N VAL A 134 7.14 -13.33 -3.59
CA VAL A 134 7.83 -13.22 -2.30
C VAL A 134 7.94 -11.73 -1.95
N VAL A 135 7.39 -11.34 -0.81
CA VAL A 135 7.49 -10.00 -0.25
C VAL A 135 8.54 -10.07 0.85
N ASP A 136 9.60 -9.29 0.71
CA ASP A 136 10.77 -9.35 1.59
C ASP A 136 11.20 -7.92 1.89
N PHE A 137 11.06 -7.49 3.14
CA PHE A 137 11.44 -6.16 3.61
C PHE A 137 12.74 -6.19 4.44
N GLU A 138 13.40 -7.35 4.56
CA GLU A 138 14.64 -7.46 5.35
C GLU A 138 15.80 -6.68 4.72
N HIS A 139 15.80 -6.58 3.38
CA HIS A 139 16.80 -5.81 2.65
C HIS A 139 16.84 -4.33 3.03
N LEU A 140 15.70 -3.75 3.45
CA LEU A 140 15.63 -2.33 3.86
C LEU A 140 16.40 -2.07 5.15
N ALA A 141 16.70 -3.11 5.92
CA ALA A 141 17.42 -2.98 7.17
C ALA A 141 18.95 -3.15 7.01
N GLU A 142 19.40 -3.67 5.86
CA GLU A 142 20.82 -3.87 5.58
C GLU A 142 21.49 -2.61 5.00
N ASP A 143 20.71 -1.62 4.53
CA ASP A 143 21.21 -0.47 3.78
C ASP A 143 21.65 0.74 4.63
N ASP A 144 21.41 0.73 5.96
CA ASP A 144 21.86 1.81 6.86
C ASP A 144 23.31 1.64 7.36
N ASP A 145 23.87 0.44 7.20
CA ASP A 145 25.17 0.08 7.74
C ASP A 145 26.17 -0.11 6.60
N PHE A 146 26.87 0.97 6.28
CA PHE A 146 28.14 0.95 5.54
C PHE A 146 28.04 0.71 4.01
N ASP A 147 27.57 1.73 3.28
CA ASP A 147 28.45 2.25 2.21
C ASP A 147 29.66 2.90 2.90
N ASP A 148 30.45 2.06 3.59
CA ASP A 148 31.83 2.34 3.92
C ASP A 148 32.47 2.74 2.61
N ASP A 149 33.12 3.90 2.62
CA ASP A 149 33.97 4.52 1.62
C ASP A 149 35.12 3.62 1.10
N ASP A 150 35.03 2.30 1.31
CA ASP A 150 35.83 1.24 0.74
C ASP A 150 35.27 0.74 -0.61
N GLU A 151 34.58 1.59 -1.39
CA GLU A 151 34.58 1.40 -2.84
C GLU A 151 36.04 1.44 -3.24
N VAL A 152 36.68 0.26 -3.28
CA VAL A 152 38.10 0.09 -3.55
C VAL A 152 38.35 0.86 -4.83
N HIS A 153 38.90 2.06 -4.68
CA HIS A 153 39.09 2.97 -5.79
C HIS A 153 40.14 2.29 -6.65
N THR A 154 39.68 1.50 -7.63
CA THR A 154 40.55 0.86 -8.59
C THR A 154 41.11 2.04 -9.35
N PRO A 155 42.41 2.36 -9.20
CA PRO A 155 42.98 3.51 -9.86
C PRO A 155 42.70 3.33 -11.35
N ASN A 156 42.17 4.36 -11.98
CA ASN A 156 41.82 4.30 -13.39
C ASN A 156 43.12 4.44 -14.19
N PHE A 157 43.89 3.35 -14.28
CA PHE A 157 45.16 3.34 -15.00
C PHE A 157 44.90 3.59 -16.48
N SER A 158 45.68 4.50 -17.05
CA SER A 158 45.69 4.71 -18.49
C SER A 158 46.19 3.46 -19.22
N GLU A 159 45.81 3.32 -20.48
CA GLU A 159 46.24 2.18 -21.33
C GLU A 159 47.78 2.11 -21.44
N GLU A 160 48.45 3.27 -21.39
CA GLU A 160 49.91 3.36 -21.39
C GLU A 160 50.53 2.85 -20.07
N GLU A 161 49.92 3.12 -18.92
CA GLU A 161 50.40 2.60 -17.62
C GLU A 161 50.18 1.09 -17.51
N LEU A 162 49.05 0.58 -18.02
CA LEU A 162 48.76 -0.86 -18.11
C LEU A 162 49.77 -1.61 -19.00
N SER A 163 50.33 -0.93 -20.01
CA SER A 163 51.35 -1.51 -20.89
C SER A 163 52.73 -1.65 -20.23
N LYS A 164 53.01 -0.81 -19.23
CA LYS A 164 54.29 -0.80 -18.47
C LYS A 164 54.28 -1.74 -17.27
N MET A 165 53.12 -2.30 -16.92
CA MET A 165 52.97 -3.20 -15.77
C MET A 165 53.50 -4.62 -16.07
N ASP A 166 54.02 -5.30 -15.05
CA ASP A 166 54.38 -6.72 -15.15
C ASP A 166 53.17 -7.54 -15.64
N PRO A 167 53.34 -8.47 -16.61
CA PRO A 167 52.27 -9.35 -17.09
C PRO A 167 51.47 -10.05 -15.98
N LYS A 168 52.10 -10.40 -14.85
CA LYS A 168 51.42 -10.99 -13.69
C LYS A 168 50.53 -9.97 -12.98
N ALA A 169 51.01 -8.75 -12.76
CA ALA A 169 50.24 -7.67 -12.13
C ALA A 169 49.01 -7.28 -12.99
N ARG A 170 49.18 -7.24 -14.32
CA ARG A 170 48.08 -6.96 -15.26
C ARG A 170 46.95 -7.99 -15.16
N ARG A 171 47.27 -9.28 -15.06
CA ARG A 171 46.27 -10.36 -14.89
C ARG A 171 45.50 -10.23 -13.58
N VAL A 172 46.17 -9.87 -12.50
CA VAL A 172 45.53 -9.66 -11.18
C VAL A 172 44.58 -8.46 -11.25
N HIS A 173 45.01 -7.35 -11.86
CA HIS A 173 44.17 -6.16 -12.05
C HIS A 173 42.92 -6.46 -12.89
N GLU A 174 43.08 -7.15 -14.02
CA GLU A 174 41.97 -7.52 -14.89
C GLU A 174 40.98 -8.48 -14.21
N THR A 175 41.49 -9.43 -13.43
CA THR A 175 40.64 -10.35 -12.65
C THR A 175 39.87 -9.62 -11.56
N LYS A 176 40.51 -8.69 -10.85
CA LYS A 176 39.88 -7.86 -9.82
C LYS A 176 38.80 -6.96 -10.42
N ALA A 177 39.08 -6.31 -11.55
CA ALA A 177 38.11 -5.48 -12.28
C ALA A 177 36.90 -6.30 -12.77
N LYS A 178 37.13 -7.51 -13.34
CA LYS A 178 36.06 -8.41 -13.76
C LYS A 178 35.19 -8.88 -12.60
N MET A 179 35.78 -9.22 -11.46
CA MET A 179 35.05 -9.62 -10.25
C MET A 179 34.25 -8.47 -9.66
N ALA A 180 34.82 -7.25 -9.61
CA ALA A 180 34.12 -6.05 -9.18
C ALA A 180 32.93 -5.71 -10.10
N ALA A 181 33.12 -5.75 -11.42
CA ALA A 181 32.06 -5.54 -12.39
C ALA A 181 30.94 -6.60 -12.27
N LYS A 182 31.29 -7.88 -12.06
CA LYS A 182 30.32 -8.96 -11.84
C LYS A 182 29.54 -8.76 -10.54
N ARG A 183 30.21 -8.35 -9.44
CA ARG A 183 29.56 -8.04 -8.17
C ARG A 183 28.62 -6.85 -8.31
N LYS A 184 29.04 -5.77 -9.00
CA LYS A 184 28.20 -4.60 -9.30
C LYS A 184 27.00 -4.98 -10.17
N ALA A 185 27.19 -5.83 -11.19
CA ALA A 185 26.10 -6.34 -12.02
C ALA A 185 25.13 -7.24 -11.22
N LEU A 186 25.62 -8.05 -10.29
CA LEU A 186 24.78 -8.90 -9.43
C LEU A 186 23.98 -8.05 -8.43
N LYS A 187 24.62 -7.07 -7.78
CA LYS A 187 23.97 -6.08 -6.91
C LYS A 187 22.87 -5.33 -7.68
N ARG A 188 23.18 -4.85 -8.90
CA ARG A 188 22.19 -4.18 -9.76
C ARG A 188 21.03 -5.09 -10.18
N ARG A 189 21.28 -6.37 -10.47
CA ARG A 189 20.21 -7.34 -10.81
C ARG A 189 19.33 -7.70 -9.61
N GLY A 190 19.87 -7.67 -8.40
CA GLY A 190 19.10 -7.76 -7.15
C GLY A 190 18.25 -6.51 -6.93
N ALA A 191 18.86 -5.32 -7.06
CA ALA A 191 18.20 -4.04 -6.88
C ALA A 191 17.08 -3.76 -7.91
N THR A 192 17.22 -4.21 -9.17
CA THR A 192 16.18 -4.02 -10.19
C THR A 192 14.90 -4.82 -9.94
N LYS A 193 14.87 -5.73 -8.95
CA LYS A 193 13.68 -6.55 -8.72
C LYS A 193 12.67 -5.97 -7.72
N LYS A 194 13.06 -5.24 -6.67
CA LYS A 194 12.10 -4.73 -5.66
C LYS A 194 12.65 -3.56 -4.83
N ALA A 195 13.01 -2.44 -5.45
CA ALA A 195 13.14 -1.20 -4.69
C ALA A 195 11.76 -0.53 -4.61
N THR A 196 10.83 -1.17 -3.89
CA THR A 196 9.79 -0.39 -3.20
C THR A 196 10.54 0.60 -2.32
N GLY A 197 10.17 1.89 -2.33
CA GLY A 197 10.82 2.86 -1.45
C GLY A 197 10.76 2.39 0.00
N GLU A 198 11.70 2.82 0.84
CA GLU A 198 11.68 2.54 2.28
C GLU A 198 10.29 2.85 2.86
N GLY A 199 9.61 1.83 3.40
CA GLY A 199 8.28 1.96 3.99
C GLY A 199 7.10 1.91 3.02
N GLU A 200 7.32 1.76 1.71
CA GLU A 200 6.22 1.57 0.75
C GLU A 200 5.71 0.12 0.76
N PRO A 201 4.37 -0.10 0.72
CA PRO A 201 3.80 -1.44 0.63
C PRO A 201 4.13 -2.07 -0.73
N PHE A 202 4.28 -3.40 -0.74
CA PHE A 202 4.34 -4.15 -1.99
C PHE A 202 3.00 -4.02 -2.72
N GLN A 203 3.03 -3.58 -3.98
CA GLN A 203 1.83 -3.43 -4.82
C GLN A 203 1.94 -4.26 -6.09
N HIS A 204 0.85 -4.95 -6.43
CA HIS A 204 0.73 -5.72 -7.68
C HIS A 204 -0.66 -5.51 -8.27
N THR A 205 -0.71 -5.16 -9.57
CA THR A 205 -1.96 -4.81 -10.26
C THR A 205 -2.19 -5.70 -11.47
N GLU A 206 -3.39 -6.23 -11.60
CA GLU A 206 -3.78 -7.16 -12.67
C GLU A 206 -5.17 -6.85 -13.22
N LEU A 207 -5.38 -7.21 -14.50
CA LEU A 207 -6.67 -7.08 -15.17
C LEU A 207 -7.51 -8.35 -14.99
N ILE A 208 -8.73 -8.19 -14.49
CA ILE A 208 -9.64 -9.30 -14.23
C ILE A 208 -10.29 -9.80 -15.52
N SER A 209 -9.88 -10.98 -15.98
CA SER A 209 -10.43 -11.59 -17.21
C SER A 209 -11.78 -12.29 -17.02
N ILE A 210 -12.08 -12.79 -15.81
CA ILE A 210 -13.33 -13.52 -15.50
C ILE A 210 -13.96 -12.90 -14.25
N PRO A 211 -15.25 -12.50 -14.28
CA PRO A 211 -15.92 -11.96 -13.09
C PRO A 211 -16.11 -13.05 -12.04
N GLY A 212 -15.90 -12.71 -10.77
CA GLY A 212 -16.01 -13.68 -9.68
C GLY A 212 -15.43 -13.19 -8.36
N TRP A 213 -15.39 -14.09 -7.39
CA TRP A 213 -14.69 -13.87 -6.13
C TRP A 213 -13.21 -14.19 -6.29
N TYR A 214 -12.34 -13.26 -5.94
CA TYR A 214 -10.90 -13.44 -5.91
C TYR A 214 -10.43 -13.43 -4.45
N ARG A 215 -9.30 -14.09 -4.19
CA ARG A 215 -8.66 -14.08 -2.88
C ARG A 215 -7.25 -13.53 -2.97
N ALA A 216 -6.93 -12.67 -2.01
CA ALA A 216 -5.57 -12.25 -1.75
C ALA A 216 -5.12 -12.88 -0.44
N CYS A 217 -4.06 -13.67 -0.48
CA CYS A 217 -3.53 -14.40 0.65
C CYS A 217 -2.12 -13.95 0.99
N VAL A 218 -1.77 -13.99 2.26
CA VAL A 218 -0.38 -13.88 2.71
C VAL A 218 -0.02 -15.16 3.44
N ARG A 219 1.03 -15.82 2.94
CA ARG A 219 1.61 -17.02 3.54
C ARG A 219 2.81 -16.63 4.39
N GLY A 220 2.75 -16.97 5.67
CA GLY A 220 3.88 -16.84 6.60
C GLY A 220 4.99 -17.82 6.22
N SER A 221 6.25 -17.42 6.47
CA SER A 221 7.42 -18.26 6.24
C SER A 221 7.55 -19.31 7.36
N TRP A 222 8.73 -19.42 7.95
CA TRP A 222 8.99 -20.21 9.15
C TRP A 222 8.50 -19.52 10.43
N TYR A 223 8.33 -18.21 10.40
CA TYR A 223 7.96 -17.40 11.55
C TYR A 223 6.54 -16.83 11.44
N GLN A 224 5.99 -16.44 12.59
CA GLN A 224 4.75 -15.68 12.64
C GLN A 224 5.06 -14.26 12.19
N ILE A 225 4.17 -13.70 11.36
CA ILE A 225 4.26 -12.33 10.87
C ILE A 225 2.91 -11.64 11.06
N THR A 226 2.91 -10.32 11.20
CA THR A 226 1.73 -9.48 11.03
C THR A 226 1.89 -8.70 9.76
N ALA A 227 0.87 -8.68 8.92
CA ALA A 227 0.87 -7.94 7.66
C ALA A 227 -0.40 -7.11 7.51
N GLU A 228 -0.23 -5.91 6.98
CA GLU A 228 -1.30 -5.10 6.42
C GLU A 228 -1.59 -5.60 5.01
N VAL A 229 -2.83 -6.02 4.77
CA VAL A 229 -3.27 -6.56 3.48
C VAL A 229 -4.49 -5.79 3.02
N GLU A 230 -4.43 -5.32 1.79
CA GLU A 230 -5.50 -4.55 1.17
C GLU A 230 -5.66 -4.97 -0.30
N MET A 231 -6.90 -5.10 -0.75
CA MET A 231 -7.22 -5.39 -2.13
C MET A 231 -8.21 -4.33 -2.63
N ARG A 232 -7.83 -3.66 -3.73
CA ARG A 232 -8.54 -2.48 -4.25
C ARG A 232 -9.04 -2.72 -5.67
N LYS A 233 -10.17 -2.13 -6.04
CA LYS A 233 -10.81 -2.25 -7.37
C LYS A 233 -10.80 -0.91 -8.11
N ALA A 234 -10.47 -0.93 -9.39
CA ALA A 234 -10.52 0.29 -10.22
C ALA A 234 -11.95 0.80 -10.42
N SER A 235 -12.94 -0.09 -10.48
CA SER A 235 -14.37 0.27 -10.57
C SER A 235 -14.85 1.16 -9.41
N GLU A 236 -14.26 1.00 -8.22
CA GLU A 236 -14.62 1.74 -7.01
C GLU A 236 -13.72 2.98 -6.80
N LEU A 237 -12.40 2.80 -6.93
CA LEU A 237 -11.44 3.85 -6.55
C LEU A 237 -10.82 4.59 -7.73
N GLY A 238 -11.04 4.12 -8.95
CA GLY A 238 -10.34 4.60 -10.13
C GLY A 238 -8.94 4.03 -10.26
N PHE A 239 -8.35 4.22 -11.44
CA PHE A 239 -7.01 3.79 -11.79
C PHE A 239 -6.09 5.00 -11.87
N ASP A 240 -4.88 4.91 -11.30
CA ASP A 240 -3.88 5.96 -11.39
C ASP A 240 -2.87 5.65 -12.51
N ASP A 241 -2.97 6.41 -13.60
CA ASP A 241 -2.13 6.27 -14.78
C ASP A 241 -0.63 6.45 -14.50
N LYS A 242 -0.26 7.13 -13.40
CA LYS A 242 1.14 7.40 -13.06
C LYS A 242 1.81 6.21 -12.40
N THR A 243 1.10 5.58 -11.46
CA THR A 243 1.62 4.44 -10.69
C THR A 243 1.30 3.11 -11.37
N GLY A 244 0.28 3.08 -12.25
CA GLY A 244 -0.23 1.84 -12.83
C GLY A 244 -1.00 0.99 -11.81
N HIS A 245 -1.40 1.59 -10.69
CA HIS A 245 -2.10 0.94 -9.60
C HIS A 245 -3.50 1.56 -9.43
N VAL A 246 -4.41 0.80 -8.82
CA VAL A 246 -5.70 1.35 -8.37
C VAL A 246 -5.42 2.43 -7.31
N THR A 247 -6.20 3.51 -7.27
CA THR A 247 -6.04 4.60 -6.29
C THR A 247 -6.30 4.09 -4.87
N SER A 248 -5.64 4.64 -3.84
CA SER A 248 -5.91 4.25 -2.44
C SER A 248 -7.20 4.89 -1.93
N TYR A 249 -7.85 4.30 -0.92
CA TYR A 249 -9.06 4.90 -0.32
C TYR A 249 -8.83 6.34 0.14
N GLN A 250 -7.68 6.59 0.78
CA GLN A 250 -7.31 7.93 1.22
C GLN A 250 -7.12 8.90 0.05
N SER A 251 -6.43 8.48 -1.01
CA SER A 251 -6.26 9.33 -2.18
C SER A 251 -7.59 9.56 -2.90
N ARG A 252 -8.50 8.60 -2.87
CA ARG A 252 -9.84 8.73 -3.44
C ARG A 252 -10.69 9.73 -2.67
N GLU A 253 -10.65 9.70 -1.34
CA GLU A 253 -11.35 10.65 -0.46
C GLU A 253 -10.94 12.09 -0.79
N ILE A 254 -9.64 12.36 -0.93
CA ILE A 254 -9.13 13.69 -1.32
C ILE A 254 -9.64 14.10 -2.71
N MET A 255 -9.65 13.18 -3.68
CA MET A 255 -10.15 13.47 -5.03
C MET A 255 -11.66 13.77 -5.02
N ASP A 256 -12.45 13.00 -4.28
CA ASP A 256 -13.90 13.19 -4.19
C ASP A 256 -14.24 14.53 -3.51
N GLU A 257 -13.51 14.90 -2.46
CA GLU A 257 -13.63 16.22 -1.81
C GLU A 257 -13.28 17.38 -2.76
N ASP A 258 -12.27 17.21 -3.62
CA ASP A 258 -11.87 18.23 -4.61
C ASP A 258 -12.94 18.38 -5.70
N ILE A 259 -13.52 17.26 -6.16
CA ILE A 259 -14.65 17.24 -7.09
C ILE A 259 -15.87 17.94 -6.49
N GLU A 260 -16.17 17.71 -5.21
CA GLU A 260 -17.29 18.37 -4.53
C GLU A 260 -17.10 19.88 -4.45
N MET A 261 -15.89 20.35 -4.11
CA MET A 261 -15.59 21.78 -4.12
C MET A 261 -15.71 22.40 -5.53
N GLU A 262 -15.40 21.66 -6.58
CA GLU A 262 -15.61 22.13 -7.96
C GLU A 262 -17.09 22.22 -8.33
N LYS A 263 -17.92 21.29 -7.85
CA LYS A 263 -19.37 21.34 -8.06
C LYS A 263 -20.01 22.53 -7.34
N ILE A 264 -19.58 22.84 -6.12
CA ILE A 264 -20.07 24.00 -5.36
C ILE A 264 -19.74 25.30 -6.09
N GLU A 265 -18.51 25.45 -6.61
CA GLU A 265 -18.12 26.63 -7.39
C GLU A 265 -19.03 26.84 -8.61
N LYS A 266 -19.32 25.77 -9.35
CA LYS A 266 -20.19 25.82 -10.53
C LYS A 266 -21.64 26.16 -10.18
N ALA A 267 -22.12 25.74 -9.01
CA ALA A 267 -23.50 25.95 -8.59
C ALA A 267 -23.76 27.37 -8.06
N GLU A 268 -22.85 27.94 -7.27
CA GLU A 268 -23.10 29.20 -6.58
C GLU A 268 -22.79 30.44 -7.45
N GLY A 269 -22.10 30.27 -8.58
CA GLY A 269 -21.82 31.37 -9.51
C GLY A 269 -21.05 32.54 -8.87
N ILE A 270 -20.33 32.26 -7.78
CA ILE A 270 -19.55 33.23 -7.03
C ILE A 270 -18.35 33.62 -7.90
N LYS A 271 -18.37 34.84 -8.43
CA LYS A 271 -17.30 35.42 -9.25
C LYS A 271 -16.28 36.20 -8.43
N ASP A 272 -16.26 36.00 -7.13
CA ASP A 272 -15.38 36.74 -6.24
C ASP A 272 -13.95 36.18 -6.38
N GLU A 273 -13.03 37.01 -6.86
CA GLU A 273 -11.60 36.68 -6.99
C GLU A 273 -11.00 36.20 -5.65
N ASP A 274 -11.52 36.72 -4.54
CA ASP A 274 -11.16 36.29 -3.19
C ASP A 274 -11.57 34.83 -2.91
N PHE A 275 -12.72 34.40 -3.43
CA PHE A 275 -13.18 33.01 -3.29
C PHE A 275 -12.30 32.05 -4.10
N LYS A 276 -11.90 32.45 -5.31
CA LYS A 276 -10.97 31.68 -6.13
C LYS A 276 -9.61 31.51 -5.43
N THR A 277 -9.09 32.58 -4.85
CA THR A 277 -7.82 32.55 -4.10
C THR A 277 -7.92 31.63 -2.88
N ILE A 278 -9.00 31.74 -2.09
CA ILE A 278 -9.24 30.86 -0.93
C ILE A 278 -9.35 29.40 -1.38
N LYS A 279 -10.04 29.12 -2.49
CA LYS A 279 -10.17 27.77 -3.04
C LYS A 279 -8.81 27.18 -3.44
N GLU A 280 -7.99 27.94 -4.16
CA GLU A 280 -6.64 27.51 -4.54
C GLU A 280 -5.78 27.21 -3.29
N GLN A 281 -5.93 28.02 -2.23
CA GLN A 281 -5.29 27.78 -0.94
C GLN A 281 -5.79 26.50 -0.26
N ILE A 282 -7.11 26.25 -0.24
CA ILE A 282 -7.70 25.03 0.34
C ILE A 282 -7.25 23.79 -0.44
N ALA A 283 -7.27 23.84 -1.78
CA ALA A 283 -6.80 22.74 -2.62
C ALA A 283 -5.31 22.45 -2.38
N THR A 284 -4.49 23.49 -2.25
CA THR A 284 -3.05 23.34 -1.91
C THR A 284 -2.87 22.73 -0.53
N LEU A 285 -3.65 23.17 0.46
CA LEU A 285 -3.61 22.65 1.82
C LEU A 285 -4.02 21.17 1.86
N ARG A 286 -5.09 20.78 1.16
CA ARG A 286 -5.52 19.37 1.06
C ARG A 286 -4.47 18.48 0.40
N ARG A 287 -3.88 18.95 -0.70
CA ARG A 287 -2.78 18.24 -1.37
C ARG A 287 -1.59 18.04 -0.44
N THR A 288 -1.20 19.10 0.27
CA THR A 288 -0.12 19.06 1.25
C THR A 288 -0.44 18.12 2.41
N LEU A 289 -1.67 18.14 2.93
CA LEU A 289 -2.12 17.24 3.99
C LEU A 289 -2.14 15.78 3.53
N GLY A 290 -2.56 15.51 2.30
CA GLY A 290 -2.49 14.18 1.69
C GLY A 290 -1.05 13.69 1.47
N GLU A 291 -0.11 14.57 1.13
CA GLU A 291 1.32 14.23 1.08
C GLU A 291 1.90 13.97 2.47
N ILE A 292 1.59 14.83 3.46
CA ILE A 292 2.02 14.64 4.85
C ILE A 292 1.50 13.30 5.38
N SER A 293 0.22 12.99 5.16
CA SER A 293 -0.36 11.77 5.69
C SER A 293 0.24 10.52 5.03
N ARG A 294 0.48 10.53 3.71
CA ARG A 294 1.22 9.47 3.03
C ARG A 294 2.63 9.31 3.58
N ASN A 295 3.35 10.42 3.75
CA ASN A 295 4.70 10.40 4.32
C ASN A 295 4.70 9.90 5.77
N GLN A 296 3.68 10.24 6.57
CA GLN A 296 3.54 9.72 7.94
C GLN A 296 3.29 8.22 7.97
N VAL A 297 2.49 7.68 7.05
CA VAL A 297 2.28 6.22 6.92
C VAL A 297 3.59 5.55 6.52
N ASN A 298 4.27 6.06 5.51
CA ASN A 298 5.56 5.53 5.06
C ASN A 298 6.63 5.63 6.15
N GLU A 299 6.69 6.72 6.89
CA GLU A 299 7.63 6.89 8.01
C GLU A 299 7.30 5.93 9.15
N ARG A 300 6.01 5.75 9.48
CA ARG A 300 5.59 4.74 10.46
C ARG A 300 6.02 3.34 10.02
N HIS A 301 5.83 3.00 8.75
CA HIS A 301 6.27 1.73 8.17
C HIS A 301 7.79 1.56 8.27
N ARG A 302 8.54 2.59 7.90
CA ARG A 302 10.00 2.63 8.03
C ARG A 302 10.45 2.41 9.48
N LEU A 303 9.89 3.16 10.44
CA LEU A 303 10.23 3.03 11.86
C LEU A 303 9.90 1.64 12.40
N VAL A 304 8.80 1.06 11.94
CA VAL A 304 8.41 -0.31 12.29
C VAL A 304 9.46 -1.32 11.79
N ILE A 305 9.91 -1.20 10.54
CA ILE A 305 10.98 -2.05 9.98
C ILE A 305 12.27 -1.91 10.79
N HIS A 306 12.72 -0.68 11.10
CA HIS A 306 13.93 -0.47 11.90
C HIS A 306 13.79 -1.04 13.31
N SER A 307 12.64 -0.81 13.98
CA SER A 307 12.40 -1.32 15.33
C SER A 307 12.44 -2.84 15.36
N ALA A 308 11.79 -3.50 14.39
CA ALA A 308 11.81 -4.94 14.26
C ALA A 308 13.24 -5.43 14.03
N THR A 309 13.98 -4.85 13.10
CA THR A 309 15.36 -5.28 12.83
C THR A 309 16.28 -5.11 14.05
N ASN A 310 16.16 -4.00 14.78
CA ASN A 310 16.97 -3.76 15.96
C ASN A 310 16.68 -4.75 17.10
N GLU A 311 15.43 -5.18 17.29
CA GLU A 311 15.13 -6.26 18.25
C GLU A 311 15.77 -7.60 17.85
N HIS A 312 15.90 -7.86 16.55
CA HIS A 312 16.53 -9.09 16.04
C HIS A 312 18.05 -9.08 16.17
N SER A 313 18.70 -7.92 16.01
CA SER A 313 20.16 -7.81 16.14
C SER A 313 20.64 -8.09 17.57
N HIS A 314 19.83 -7.79 18.58
CA HIS A 314 20.17 -8.00 20.00
C HIS A 314 19.89 -9.42 20.53
N SER A 315 19.17 -10.26 19.78
CA SER A 315 18.79 -11.61 20.22
C SER A 315 19.61 -12.75 19.59
N ARG A 316 20.50 -12.45 18.65
CA ARG A 316 21.44 -13.41 18.03
C ARG A 316 22.81 -13.42 18.70
#